data_AF-A0A1V5FPU0-F1
#
_entry.id   AF-A0A1V5FPU0-F1
#
_cell.length_a   1.000
_cell.length_b   1.000
_cell.length_c   1.000
_cell.angle_alpha   90.00
_cell.angle_beta   90.00
_cell.angle_gamma   90.00
#
_symmetry.space_group_name_H-M   'P 1'
#
loop_
_entity.id
_entity.type
_entity.pdbx_description
1 polymer ?
#
loop_
_entity_poly.entity_id
_entity_poly.type
_entity_poly.pdbx_seq_one_letter_code
_entity_poly.pdbx_strand_id
1 'polypeptide(L)'
;MTPRGKQKVAEVAAVLLEYPDSDVLVKGYASSEGAEAYNLELSERRAKAVQNELIANRVSASRIQAIGFGEADPIASNETEAGRALNRRVEIDVYPRGEVQ
;
A
#
# COMPACT_ATOMS: atom_id res chain seq x y z
N MET A 1 10.23 -4.57 5.02
CA MET A 1 10.29 -3.24 4.37
C MET A 1 11.73 -2.77 4.34
N THR A 2 12.21 -2.19 3.25
CA THR A 2 13.60 -1.71 3.12
C THR A 2 13.78 -0.34 3.81
N PRO A 3 15.02 0.08 4.15
CA PRO A 3 15.27 1.41 4.73
C PRO A 3 14.78 2.56 3.87
N ARG A 4 14.99 2.49 2.55
CA ARG A 4 14.47 3.48 1.60
C ARG A 4 12.95 3.53 1.58
N GLY A 5 12.30 2.37 1.69
CA GLY A 5 10.83 2.29 1.81
C GLY A 5 10.33 3.00 3.07
N LYS A 6 10.99 2.76 4.22
CA LYS A 6 10.66 3.45 5.48
C LYS A 6 10.77 4.97 5.36
N GLN A 7 11.85 5.46 4.72
CA GLN A 7 12.02 6.90 4.49
C GLN A 7 10.86 7.48 3.67
N LYS A 8 10.43 6.80 2.59
CA LYS A 8 9.29 7.26 1.80
C LYS A 8 7.98 7.24 2.56
N VAL A 9 7.74 6.22 3.38
CA VAL A 9 6.56 6.20 4.26
C VAL A 9 6.59 7.33 5.27
N ALA A 10 7.76 7.68 5.82
CA ALA A 10 7.91 8.80 6.74
C ALA A 10 7.62 10.16 6.06
N GLU A 11 8.05 10.35 4.81
CA GLU A 11 7.70 11.54 4.01
C GLU A 11 6.18 11.67 3.81
N VAL A 12 5.49 10.57 3.48
CA VAL A 12 4.03 10.53 3.35
C VAL A 12 3.35 10.81 4.70
N ALA A 13 3.86 10.21 5.79
CA ALA A 13 3.32 10.44 7.13
C ALA A 13 3.38 11.91 7.54
N ALA A 14 4.48 12.62 7.21
CA ALA A 14 4.61 14.05 7.49
C ALA A 14 3.47 14.85 6.82
N VAL A 15 3.17 14.57 5.56
CA VAL A 15 2.04 15.20 4.84
C VAL A 15 0.70 14.86 5.52
N LEU A 16 0.47 13.59 5.86
CA LEU A 16 -0.78 13.16 6.51
C LEU A 16 -1.01 13.77 7.90
N LEU A 17 0.05 14.20 8.58
CA LEU A 17 -0.02 14.92 9.85
C LEU A 17 -0.40 16.40 9.64
N GLU A 18 -0.03 17.00 8.51
CA GLU A 18 -0.47 18.35 8.14
C GLU A 18 -1.94 18.39 7.71
N TYR A 19 -2.47 17.27 7.18
CA TYR A 19 -3.87 17.14 6.75
C TYR A 19 -4.63 16.11 7.61
N PRO A 20 -4.99 16.43 8.88
CA PRO A 20 -5.59 15.48 9.81
C PRO A 20 -7.00 15.01 9.43
N ASP A 21 -7.68 15.74 8.55
CA ASP A 21 -9.02 15.45 8.02
C ASP A 21 -8.97 14.69 6.69
N SER A 22 -8.09 13.71 6.63
CA SER A 22 -8.00 12.77 5.51
C SER A 22 -7.95 11.33 6.01
N ASP A 23 -8.55 10.44 5.24
CA ASP A 23 -8.45 9.00 5.39
C ASP A 23 -7.51 8.44 4.30
N VAL A 24 -6.97 7.26 4.56
CA VAL A 24 -5.87 6.65 3.80
C VAL A 24 -6.21 5.21 3.49
N LEU A 25 -6.16 4.85 2.22
CA LEU A 25 -6.27 3.48 1.76
C LEU A 25 -4.92 3.01 1.19
N VAL A 26 -4.34 2.02 1.86
CA VAL A 26 -3.10 1.36 1.43
C VAL A 26 -3.46 0.10 0.66
N LYS A 27 -3.14 0.07 -0.63
CA LYS A 27 -3.45 -1.04 -1.54
C LYS A 27 -2.18 -1.82 -1.86
N GLY A 28 -2.15 -3.11 -1.53
CA GLY A 28 -1.05 -4.00 -1.87
C GLY A 28 -1.34 -4.80 -3.12
N TYR A 29 -0.35 -4.94 -4.01
CA TYR A 29 -0.43 -5.74 -5.22
C TYR A 29 0.75 -6.73 -5.33
N ALA A 30 0.52 -7.81 -6.08
CA ALA A 30 1.46 -8.88 -6.39
C ALA A 30 1.55 -9.07 -7.91
N SER A 31 2.65 -9.67 -8.37
CA SER A 31 2.76 -10.15 -9.76
C SER A 31 2.03 -11.49 -9.92
N SER A 32 1.80 -11.92 -11.17
CA SER A 32 1.07 -13.16 -11.45
C SER A 32 1.85 -14.47 -11.22
N GLU A 33 2.82 -14.45 -10.32
CA GLU A 33 3.64 -15.61 -9.99
C GLU A 33 3.13 -16.25 -8.71
N GLY A 34 2.72 -17.50 -8.77
CA GLY A 34 2.23 -18.25 -7.62
C GLY A 34 0.71 -18.44 -7.64
N ALA A 35 0.17 -18.96 -6.54
CA ALA A 35 -1.27 -19.17 -6.40
C ALA A 35 -1.96 -17.85 -6.04
N GLU A 36 -3.14 -17.63 -6.60
CA GLU A 36 -3.95 -16.43 -6.35
C GLU A 36 -4.15 -16.15 -4.84
N ALA A 37 -4.54 -17.17 -4.07
CA ALA A 37 -4.73 -17.06 -2.62
C ALA A 37 -3.45 -16.63 -1.89
N TYR A 38 -2.29 -17.14 -2.32
CA TYR A 38 -1.00 -16.75 -1.76
C TYR A 38 -0.66 -15.30 -2.10
N ASN A 39 -0.94 -14.88 -3.34
CA ASN A 39 -0.70 -13.52 -3.79
C ASN A 39 -1.61 -12.50 -3.10
N LEU A 40 -2.87 -12.87 -2.85
CA LEU A 40 -3.79 -12.08 -2.04
C LEU A 40 -3.23 -11.86 -0.64
N GLU A 41 -2.85 -12.93 0.06
CA GLU A 41 -2.29 -12.84 1.42
C GLU A 41 -0.95 -12.06 1.44
N LEU A 42 -0.08 -12.29 0.46
CA LEU A 42 1.20 -11.59 0.34
C LEU A 42 1.01 -10.09 0.13
N SER A 43 0.09 -9.72 -0.76
CA SER A 43 -0.23 -8.33 -1.04
C SER A 43 -0.82 -7.63 0.18
N GLU A 44 -1.69 -8.31 0.93
CA GLU A 44 -2.28 -7.80 2.17
C GLU A 44 -1.21 -7.59 3.26
N ARG A 45 -0.30 -8.55 3.45
CA ARG A 45 0.83 -8.41 4.39
C ARG A 45 1.72 -7.21 4.04
N ARG A 46 1.94 -6.94 2.75
CA ARG A 46 2.71 -5.77 2.30
C ARG A 46 1.98 -4.45 2.59
N ALA A 47 0.68 -4.39 2.32
CA ALA A 47 -0.15 -3.24 2.66
C ALA A 47 -0.16 -2.96 4.18
N LYS A 48 -0.34 -4.00 5.00
CA LYS A 48 -0.26 -3.91 6.46
C LYS A 48 1.10 -3.44 6.97
N ALA A 49 2.19 -3.85 6.30
CA ALA A 49 3.52 -3.36 6.66
C ALA A 49 3.65 -1.83 6.47
N VAL A 50 3.07 -1.28 5.40
CA VAL A 50 3.03 0.18 5.17
C VAL A 50 2.12 0.88 6.17
N GLN A 51 0.93 0.34 6.45
CA GLN A 51 0.05 0.84 7.50
C GLN A 51 0.78 0.92 8.86
N ASN A 52 1.46 -0.15 9.27
CA ASN A 52 2.18 -0.18 10.54
C ASN A 52 3.30 0.87 10.60
N GLU A 53 3.99 1.11 9.49
CA GLU A 53 5.03 2.14 9.42
C GLU A 53 4.42 3.55 9.46
N LEU A 54 3.26 3.80 8.83
CA LEU A 54 2.52 5.08 8.98
C LEU A 54 2.10 5.32 10.44
N ILE A 55 1.61 4.27 11.13
CA ILE A 55 1.25 4.34 12.55
C ILE A 55 2.47 4.62 13.42
N ALA A 56 3.61 3.97 13.14
CA ALA A 56 4.87 4.24 13.82
C ALA A 56 5.32 5.70 13.66
N ASN A 57 5.01 6.31 12.51
CA ASN A 57 5.21 7.72 12.22
C ASN A 57 4.03 8.62 12.67
N ARG A 58 3.25 8.17 13.66
CA ARG A 58 2.21 8.94 14.38
C ARG A 58 0.91 9.24 13.60
N VAL A 59 0.71 8.67 12.42
CA VAL A 59 -0.60 8.75 11.76
C VAL A 59 -1.60 7.88 12.54
N SER A 60 -2.79 8.42 12.84
CA SER A 60 -3.81 7.69 13.61
C SER A 60 -4.26 6.44 12.86
N ALA A 61 -4.23 5.27 13.53
CA ALA A 61 -4.64 4.00 12.94
C ALA A 61 -6.10 4.01 12.43
N SER A 62 -6.98 4.78 13.07
CA SER A 62 -8.38 4.94 12.65
C SER A 62 -8.56 5.55 11.25
N ARG A 63 -7.52 6.20 10.72
CA ARG A 63 -7.50 6.82 9.39
C ARG A 63 -7.04 5.88 8.29
N ILE A 64 -6.48 4.73 8.63
CA ILE A 64 -5.70 3.93 7.69
C ILE A 64 -6.34 2.57 7.50
N GLN A 65 -6.78 2.28 6.28
CA GLN A 65 -7.18 0.96 5.86
C GLN A 65 -6.06 0.32 5.02
N ALA A 66 -5.85 -0.99 5.16
CA ALA A 66 -4.90 -1.75 4.36
C ALA A 66 -5.62 -2.93 3.71
N ILE A 67 -5.52 -3.04 2.39
CA ILE A 67 -6.19 -4.07 1.60
C ILE A 67 -5.18 -4.73 0.65
N GLY A 68 -5.19 -6.05 0.57
CA GLY A 68 -4.50 -6.81 -0.46
C GLY A 68 -5.40 -7.05 -1.67
N PHE A 69 -4.89 -6.73 -2.86
CA PHE A 69 -5.58 -6.92 -4.14
C PHE A 69 -5.05 -8.12 -4.93
N GLY A 70 -4.05 -8.83 -4.39
CA GLY A 70 -3.39 -9.92 -5.09
C GLY A 70 -2.83 -9.44 -6.43
N GLU A 71 -3.19 -10.13 -7.49
CA GLU A 71 -2.70 -9.88 -8.86
C GLU A 71 -3.59 -8.91 -9.66
N ALA A 72 -4.65 -8.36 -9.04
CA ALA A 72 -5.59 -7.47 -9.70
C ALA A 72 -4.90 -6.18 -10.18
N ASP A 73 -5.52 -5.52 -11.16
CA ASP A 73 -5.09 -4.22 -11.70
C ASP A 73 -3.59 -4.15 -12.06
N PRO A 74 -3.09 -5.02 -12.96
CA PRO A 74 -1.70 -4.96 -13.40
C PRO A 74 -1.43 -3.65 -14.16
N ILE A 75 -0.33 -2.97 -13.83
CA ILE A 75 0.10 -1.73 -14.50
C ILE A 75 1.13 -1.99 -15.60
N ALA A 76 1.63 -3.22 -15.69
CA ALA A 76 2.56 -3.67 -16.72
C ALA A 76 2.35 -5.15 -17.06
N SER A 77 2.94 -5.62 -18.16
CA SER A 77 2.86 -7.03 -18.57
C SER A 77 3.49 -7.96 -17.54
N ASN A 78 2.75 -8.99 -17.11
CA ASN A 78 3.29 -10.05 -16.25
C ASN A 78 4.19 -11.05 -16.98
N GLU A 79 4.29 -10.97 -18.31
CA GLU A 79 5.12 -11.88 -19.11
C GLU A 79 6.61 -11.59 -18.95
N THR A 80 6.98 -10.35 -18.58
CA THR A 80 8.37 -9.93 -18.41
C THR A 80 8.71 -9.73 -16.94
N GLU A 81 9.96 -10.01 -16.56
CA GLU A 81 10.41 -9.74 -15.19
C GLU A 81 10.32 -8.25 -14.84
N ALA A 82 10.62 -7.38 -15.81
CA ALA A 82 10.49 -5.93 -15.64
C ALA A 82 9.04 -5.53 -15.31
N GLY A 83 8.05 -6.05 -16.05
CA GLY A 83 6.65 -5.74 -15.77
C GLY A 83 6.12 -6.37 -14.48
N ARG A 84 6.55 -7.59 -14.14
CA ARG A 84 6.24 -8.18 -12.82
C ARG A 84 6.81 -7.37 -11.66
N ALA A 85 8.03 -6.84 -11.81
CA ALA A 85 8.62 -5.95 -10.81
C ALA A 85 7.79 -4.68 -10.60
N LEU A 86 7.20 -4.12 -11.67
CA LEU A 86 6.28 -2.98 -11.58
C LEU A 86 4.96 -3.36 -10.90
N ASN A 87 4.42 -4.55 -11.16
CA ASN A 87 3.17 -5.01 -10.56
C ASN A 87 3.31 -5.33 -9.05
N ARG A 88 4.51 -5.67 -8.56
CA ARG A 88 4.81 -5.84 -7.13
C ARG A 88 4.92 -4.49 -6.42
N ARG A 89 3.80 -3.81 -6.24
CA ARG A 89 3.72 -2.43 -5.72
C ARG A 89 2.78 -2.29 -4.54
N VAL A 90 2.89 -1.13 -3.88
CA VAL A 90 1.92 -0.64 -2.90
C VAL A 90 1.53 0.77 -3.30
N GLU A 91 0.24 1.05 -3.32
CA GLU A 91 -0.32 2.37 -3.58
C GLU A 91 -0.92 2.94 -2.28
N ILE A 92 -0.87 4.25 -2.12
CA ILE A 92 -1.41 4.97 -0.97
C ILE A 92 -2.35 6.03 -1.52
N ASP A 93 -3.64 5.82 -1.35
CA ASP A 93 -4.68 6.76 -1.73
C ASP A 93 -5.07 7.57 -0.51
N VAL A 94 -5.24 8.88 -0.70
CA VAL A 94 -5.62 9.83 0.35
C VAL A 94 -6.88 10.55 -0.09
N TYR A 95 -7.89 10.57 0.76
CA TYR A 95 -9.20 11.16 0.48
C TYR A 95 -9.69 11.99 1.68
N PRO A 96 -10.52 13.02 1.48
CA PRO A 96 -11.13 13.77 2.56
C PRO A 96 -11.89 12.85 3.52
N ARG A 97 -11.75 13.08 4.83
CA ARG A 97 -12.44 12.27 5.84
C ARG A 97 -13.95 12.38 5.65
N GLY A 98 -14.64 11.23 5.64
CA GLY A 98 -16.09 11.14 5.49
C GLY A 98 -16.58 11.01 4.05
N GLU A 99 -15.69 11.09 3.06
CA GLU A 99 -15.94 10.58 1.71
C GLU A 99 -15.43 9.14 1.66
N VAL A 100 -16.33 8.18 1.87
CA VAL A 100 -16.03 6.76 1.60
C VAL A 100 -16.35 6.49 0.14
N GLN A 101 -15.40 5.91 -0.59
CA GLN A 101 -15.61 5.44 -1.97
C GLN A 101 -16.32 4.09 -1.98
#